data_AF-A0A842SK75-F1
#
_entry.id   AF-A0A842SK75-F1
#
_cell.length_a   1.000
_cell.length_b   1.000
_cell.length_c   1.000
_cell.angle_alpha   90.00
_cell.angle_beta   90.00
_cell.angle_gamma   90.00
#
_symmetry.space_group_name_H-M   'P 1'
#
loop_
_entity.id
_entity.type
_entity.pdbx_description
1 polymer ?
#
loop_
_entity_poly.entity_id
_entity_poly.type
_entity_poly.pdbx_seq_one_letter_code
_entity_poly.pdbx_strand_id
1 'polypeptide(L)'
;MSEDNIVYIGRKPAMTYVMAVLATFNNQETDKVLIKARGRAITTAVDVAEITRNRYLTSLEKPTIEIGTEEVEDGDQKRNVSSMTIALKKGEGAEEEPVAEEEETPSSDVSSISGVGEATAKLLEDAGYSDVEGVKEATPEELAEKTGLSEKQASNIIEAAKEV
;
A
#
# COMPACT_ATOMS: atom_id res chain seq x y z
N MET A 1 0.24 5.71 -23.12
CA MET A 1 0.36 6.28 -21.77
C MET A 1 -0.90 7.09 -21.55
N SER A 2 -1.85 6.55 -20.78
CA SER A 2 -3.11 7.23 -20.49
C SER A 2 -2.84 8.52 -19.71
N GLU A 3 -3.58 9.59 -20.01
CA GLU A 3 -3.49 10.88 -19.30
C GLU A 3 -3.94 10.78 -17.82
N ASP A 4 -4.49 9.62 -17.44
CA ASP A 4 -5.11 9.34 -16.14
C ASP A 4 -4.13 9.37 -14.96
N ASN A 5 -2.82 9.28 -15.21
CA ASN A 5 -1.81 9.22 -14.15
C ASN A 5 -1.14 10.58 -13.87
N ILE A 6 -1.80 11.69 -14.18
CA ILE A 6 -1.24 13.04 -14.04
C ILE A 6 -2.03 13.84 -12.99
N VAL A 7 -1.31 14.39 -12.01
CA VAL A 7 -1.85 15.30 -10.98
C VAL A 7 -1.31 16.71 -11.18
N TYR A 8 -2.19 17.66 -11.50
CA TYR A 8 -1.84 19.07 -11.66
C TYR A 8 -1.94 19.85 -10.35
N ILE A 9 -0.84 20.47 -9.94
CA ILE A 9 -0.74 21.24 -8.70
C ILE A 9 -1.10 22.70 -8.94
N GLY A 10 -1.95 23.23 -8.07
CA GLY A 10 -2.47 24.60 -8.12
C GLY A 10 -2.50 25.23 -6.73
N ARG A 11 -3.62 25.85 -6.37
CA ARG A 11 -3.77 26.63 -5.13
C ARG A 11 -4.44 25.88 -3.97
N LYS A 12 -4.83 24.61 -4.16
CA LYS A 12 -5.43 23.82 -3.07
C LYS A 12 -4.35 23.46 -2.02
N PRO A 13 -4.73 23.13 -0.78
CA PRO A 13 -3.78 22.64 0.21
C PRO A 13 -3.02 21.40 -0.27
N ALA A 14 -1.76 21.24 0.13
CA ALA A 14 -0.88 20.14 -0.30
C ALA A 14 -1.52 18.76 -0.10
N MET A 15 -2.16 18.53 1.06
CA MET A 15 -2.79 17.24 1.37
C MET A 15 -3.89 16.84 0.38
N THR A 16 -4.61 17.79 -0.22
CA THR A 16 -5.61 17.47 -1.26
C THR A 16 -4.95 16.81 -2.47
N TYR A 17 -3.75 17.25 -2.84
CA TYR A 17 -3.00 16.67 -3.94
C TYR A 17 -2.32 15.35 -3.54
N VAL A 18 -1.85 15.22 -2.30
CA VAL A 18 -1.32 13.94 -1.77
C VAL A 18 -2.39 12.86 -1.88
N MET A 19 -3.62 13.13 -1.43
CA MET A 19 -4.72 12.17 -1.53
C MET A 19 -5.04 11.78 -2.98
N ALA A 20 -4.99 12.75 -3.91
CA ALA A 20 -5.16 12.46 -5.33
C ALA A 20 -4.06 11.51 -5.85
N VAL A 21 -2.80 11.76 -5.49
CA VAL A 21 -1.67 10.90 -5.87
C VAL A 21 -1.85 9.48 -5.32
N LEU A 22 -2.25 9.33 -4.06
CA LEU A 22 -2.51 8.02 -3.46
C LEU A 22 -3.65 7.27 -4.16
N ALA A 23 -4.77 7.96 -4.40
CA ALA A 23 -5.90 7.38 -5.13
C ALA A 23 -5.49 6.92 -6.54
N THR A 24 -4.62 7.65 -7.23
CA THR A 24 -4.09 7.24 -8.54
C THR A 24 -3.22 5.98 -8.44
N PHE A 25 -2.39 5.85 -7.39
CA PHE A 25 -1.55 4.67 -7.17
C PHE A 25 -2.31 3.42 -6.69
N ASN A 26 -3.49 3.61 -6.08
CA ASN A 26 -4.38 2.51 -5.67
C ASN A 26 -5.05 1.81 -6.86
N ASN A 27 -5.03 2.42 -8.05
CA ASN A 27 -5.43 1.72 -9.27
C ASN A 27 -4.37 0.67 -9.61
N GLN A 28 -4.77 -0.58 -9.76
CA GLN A 28 -3.87 -1.74 -9.92
C GLN A 28 -2.92 -1.62 -11.12
N GLU A 29 -3.29 -0.87 -12.15
CA GLU A 29 -2.49 -0.67 -13.38
C GLU A 29 -1.55 0.55 -13.32
N THR A 30 -1.49 1.25 -12.17
CA THR A 30 -0.66 2.46 -12.02
C THR A 30 0.64 2.17 -11.31
N ASP A 31 1.73 2.17 -12.09
CA ASP A 31 3.10 2.09 -11.55
C ASP A 31 3.79 3.44 -11.44
N LYS A 32 3.24 4.45 -12.12
CA LYS A 32 3.85 5.77 -12.27
C LYS A 32 2.81 6.87 -12.24
N VAL A 33 3.05 7.89 -11.40
CA VAL A 33 2.24 9.12 -11.32
C VAL A 33 3.12 10.33 -11.63
N LEU A 34 2.60 11.24 -12.46
CA LEU A 34 3.25 12.50 -12.82
C LEU A 34 2.62 13.66 -12.06
N ILE A 35 3.41 14.34 -11.23
CA ILE A 35 3.01 15.58 -10.58
C ILE A 35 3.49 16.74 -11.45
N LYS A 36 2.56 17.54 -12.00
CA LYS A 36 2.88 18.68 -12.86
C LYS A 36 2.53 19.99 -12.18
N ALA A 37 3.45 20.95 -12.24
CA ALA A 37 3.26 22.26 -11.64
C ALA A 37 3.96 23.36 -12.42
N ARG A 38 3.52 24.60 -12.23
CA ARG A 38 4.16 25.79 -12.81
C ARG A 38 4.18 26.96 -11.86
N GLY A 39 5.20 27.80 -11.98
CA GLY A 39 5.41 28.99 -11.17
C GLY A 39 5.39 28.68 -9.67
N ARG A 40 4.62 29.44 -8.90
CA ARG A 40 4.56 29.31 -7.43
C ARG A 40 4.08 27.94 -6.93
N ALA A 41 3.36 27.19 -7.75
CA ALA A 41 2.86 25.86 -7.38
C ALA A 41 3.99 24.80 -7.33
N ILE A 42 5.17 25.10 -7.87
CA ILE A 42 6.33 24.19 -7.87
C ILE A 42 6.73 23.82 -6.44
N THR A 43 6.73 24.77 -5.51
CA THR A 43 7.03 24.48 -4.09
C THR A 43 6.06 23.45 -3.52
N THR A 44 4.76 23.63 -3.76
CA THR A 44 3.74 22.68 -3.31
C THR A 44 3.89 21.32 -4.01
N ALA A 45 4.33 21.26 -5.25
CA ALA A 45 4.57 19.99 -5.94
C ALA A 45 5.69 19.19 -5.29
N VAL A 46 6.77 19.86 -4.86
CA VAL A 46 7.85 19.24 -4.10
C VAL A 46 7.34 18.75 -2.75
N ASP A 47 6.57 19.57 -2.03
CA ASP A 47 5.97 19.16 -0.74
C ASP A 47 5.08 17.92 -0.91
N VAL A 48 4.25 17.88 -1.95
CA VAL A 48 3.37 16.73 -2.26
C VAL A 48 4.21 15.49 -2.53
N ALA A 49 5.23 15.58 -3.39
CA ALA A 49 6.10 14.46 -3.71
C ALA A 49 6.80 13.91 -2.46
N GLU A 50 7.36 14.80 -1.62
CA GLU A 50 8.05 14.42 -0.39
C GLU A 50 7.11 13.85 0.67
N ILE A 51 5.93 14.43 0.87
CA ILE A 51 4.93 13.89 1.81
C ILE A 51 4.50 12.49 1.36
N THR A 52 4.20 12.31 0.07
CA THR A 52 3.80 11.00 -0.46
C THR A 52 4.88 9.95 -0.20
N ARG A 53 6.13 10.20 -0.60
CA ARG A 53 7.20 9.18 -0.47
C ARG A 53 7.68 8.96 0.97
N ASN A 54 7.67 9.98 1.82
CA ASN A 54 8.23 9.85 3.17
C ASN A 54 7.19 9.38 4.20
N ARG A 55 5.89 9.64 3.97
CA ARG A 55 4.84 9.31 4.94
C ARG A 55 3.93 8.17 4.51
N TYR A 56 3.65 8.03 3.21
CA TYR A 56 2.58 7.15 2.75
C TYR A 56 3.07 5.98 1.90
N LEU A 57 3.96 6.23 0.93
CA LEU A 57 4.48 5.22 0.00
C LEU A 57 6.00 5.23 0.05
N THR A 58 6.56 4.61 1.09
CA THR A 58 8.01 4.57 1.36
C THR A 58 8.80 3.71 0.39
N SER A 59 8.12 2.84 -0.35
CA SER A 59 8.69 1.99 -1.41
C SER A 59 8.83 2.68 -2.77
N LEU A 60 8.49 3.97 -2.88
CA LEU A 60 8.68 4.73 -4.12
C LEU A 60 10.16 4.91 -4.44
N GLU A 61 10.51 4.76 -5.72
CA GLU A 61 11.82 5.10 -6.22
C GLU A 61 12.13 6.59 -6.02
N LYS A 62 13.42 6.93 -6.09
CA LYS A 62 13.84 8.33 -6.10
C LYS A 62 13.12 9.07 -7.25
N PRO A 63 12.45 10.20 -6.98
CA PRO A 63 11.72 10.92 -8.01
C PRO A 63 12.62 11.40 -9.15
N THR A 64 12.14 11.25 -10.39
CA THR A 64 12.77 11.90 -11.55
C THR A 64 12.13 13.28 -11.73
N ILE A 65 12.96 14.31 -11.87
CA ILE A 65 12.52 15.70 -11.95
C ILE A 65 12.92 16.29 -13.30
N GLU A 66 11.92 16.78 -14.02
CA GLU A 66 12.09 17.55 -15.24
C GLU A 66 11.65 18.99 -14.99
N ILE A 67 12.44 19.95 -15.44
CA ILE A 67 12.12 21.38 -15.35
C ILE A 67 12.10 21.99 -16.74
N GLY A 68 11.28 23.02 -16.92
CA GLY A 68 11.12 23.68 -18.20
C GLY A 68 10.58 25.08 -18.06
N THR A 69 10.19 25.64 -19.20
CA THR A 69 9.48 26.90 -19.31
C THR A 69 8.28 26.69 -20.23
N GLU A 70 7.11 27.09 -19.78
CA GLU A 70 5.88 27.07 -20.55
C GLU A 70 5.42 28.50 -20.84
N GLU A 71 4.95 28.76 -22.06
CA GLU A 71 4.23 29.98 -22.38
C GLU A 71 2.79 29.88 -21.90
N VAL A 72 2.37 30.84 -21.08
CA VAL A 72 1.01 30.94 -20.56
C VAL A 72 0.40 32.24 -21.05
N GLU A 73 -0.84 32.18 -21.52
CA GLU A 73 -1.61 33.37 -21.89
C GLU A 73 -2.16 34.05 -20.63
N ASP A 74 -1.99 35.36 -20.55
CA ASP A 74 -2.53 36.25 -19.52
C ASP A 74 -3.23 37.43 -20.22
N GLY A 75 -4.47 37.21 -20.63
CA GLY A 75 -5.18 38.10 -21.55
C GLY A 75 -4.53 38.09 -22.94
N ASP A 76 -4.21 39.27 -23.48
CA ASP A 76 -3.53 39.42 -24.79
C ASP A 76 -2.01 39.22 -24.74
N GLN A 77 -1.42 39.00 -23.55
CA GLN A 77 0.03 38.87 -23.38
C GLN A 77 0.42 37.43 -23.10
N LYS A 78 1.49 36.96 -23.78
CA LYS A 78 2.15 35.70 -23.46
C LYS A 78 3.25 35.93 -22.45
N ARG A 79 3.33 35.06 -21.45
CA ARG A 79 4.42 35.07 -20.46
C ARG A 79 5.06 33.71 -20.33
N ASN A 80 6.37 33.71 -20.13
CA ASN A 80 7.12 32.51 -19.78
C ASN A 80 6.98 32.22 -18.29
N VAL A 81 6.61 30.99 -17.95
CA VAL A 81 6.48 30.51 -16.57
C VAL A 81 7.29 29.24 -16.42
N SER A 82 8.13 29.16 -15.38
CA SER A 82 8.83 27.93 -15.05
C SER A 82 7.85 26.79 -14.82
N SER A 83 8.14 25.61 -15.37
CA SER A 83 7.37 24.39 -15.18
C SER A 83 8.22 23.30 -14.56
N MET A 84 7.57 22.35 -13.88
CA MET A 84 8.19 21.18 -13.30
C MET A 84 7.26 19.98 -13.46
N THR A 85 7.86 18.84 -13.82
CA THR A 85 7.24 17.52 -13.75
C THR A 85 8.06 16.65 -12.80
N ILE A 86 7.40 16.09 -11.79
CA ILE A 86 7.98 15.11 -10.88
C ILE A 86 7.34 13.77 -11.18
N ALA A 87 8.14 12.78 -11.54
CA ALA A 87 7.68 11.41 -11.73
C ALA A 87 7.93 10.59 -10.46
N LEU A 88 6.85 10.08 -9.87
CA LEU A 88 6.88 9.08 -8.81
C LEU A 88 6.63 7.71 -9.44
N LYS A 89 7.47 6.72 -9.13
CA LYS A 89 7.35 5.34 -9.62
C LYS A 89 7.46 4.37 -8.44
N LYS A 90 6.67 3.30 -8.44
CA LYS A 90 6.85 2.16 -7.51
C LYS A 90 8.23 1.52 -7.74
N GLY A 91 8.92 1.14 -6.67
CA GLY A 91 10.21 0.45 -6.75
C GLY A 91 10.16 -0.87 -7.50
N GLU A 92 11.15 -1.14 -8.35
CA GLU A 92 11.48 -2.49 -8.80
C GLU A 92 11.98 -3.29 -7.58
N GLY A 93 11.04 -3.93 -6.90
CA GLY A 93 11.19 -4.48 -5.54
C GLY A 93 9.90 -4.39 -4.72
N ALA A 94 8.86 -3.74 -5.24
CA ALA A 94 7.50 -3.75 -4.69
C ALA A 94 6.68 -4.92 -5.27
N GLU A 95 7.13 -6.15 -5.03
CA GLU A 95 6.18 -7.23 -4.72
C GLU A 95 6.03 -7.20 -3.19
N GLU A 96 4.85 -6.73 -2.77
CA GLU A 96 4.25 -6.84 -1.44
C GLU A 96 5.07 -6.34 -0.23
N GLU A 97 4.94 -5.05 0.06
CA GLU A 97 4.85 -4.62 1.46
C GLU A 97 3.45 -4.04 1.69
N PRO A 98 2.55 -4.77 2.37
CA PRO A 98 1.27 -4.22 2.77
C PRO A 98 1.51 -3.16 3.85
N VAL A 99 1.29 -1.89 3.51
CA VAL A 99 1.13 -0.83 4.51
C VAL A 99 -0.16 -1.12 5.24
N ALA A 100 -0.01 -1.43 6.53
CA ALA A 100 -1.04 -1.56 7.55
C ALA A 100 -2.31 -0.72 7.29
N GLU A 101 -3.30 -1.35 6.67
CA GLU A 101 -4.72 -1.14 6.87
C GLU A 101 -5.26 -2.44 7.47
N GLU A 102 -6.25 -2.31 8.36
CA GLU A 102 -6.90 -3.39 9.09
C GLU A 102 -7.23 -4.60 8.18
N GLU A 103 -6.95 -5.79 8.71
CA GLU A 103 -7.16 -7.11 8.10
C GLU A 103 -8.51 -7.24 7.39
N GLU A 104 -8.49 -7.62 6.10
CA GLU A 104 -9.34 -8.67 5.51
C GLU A 104 -8.68 -9.13 4.19
N THR A 105 -7.77 -10.10 4.24
CA THR A 105 -7.40 -10.93 3.07
C THR A 105 -8.22 -12.22 3.06
N PRO A 106 -8.53 -12.77 1.88
CA PRO A 106 -9.71 -13.59 1.65
C PRO A 106 -9.58 -15.03 2.19
N SER A 107 -10.61 -15.45 2.92
CA SER A 107 -10.94 -16.78 3.46
C SER A 107 -10.15 -17.99 2.91
N SER A 108 -9.24 -18.51 3.73
CA SER A 108 -9.19 -19.94 3.99
C SER A 108 -9.50 -20.12 5.48
N ASP A 109 -10.76 -20.41 5.78
CA ASP A 109 -11.21 -20.62 7.16
C ASP A 109 -10.41 -21.77 7.79
N VAL A 110 -9.97 -21.61 9.05
CA VAL A 110 -9.29 -22.68 9.82
C VAL A 110 -10.10 -23.98 9.91
N SER A 111 -11.40 -23.92 9.63
CA SER A 111 -12.29 -25.09 9.51
C SER A 111 -11.96 -26.03 8.34
N SER A 112 -11.15 -25.58 7.38
CA SER A 112 -10.68 -26.38 6.25
C SER A 112 -9.46 -27.26 6.59
N ILE A 113 -8.83 -27.06 7.75
CA ILE A 113 -7.66 -27.83 8.17
C ILE A 113 -8.08 -29.27 8.48
N SER A 114 -7.40 -30.23 7.84
CA SER A 114 -7.60 -31.65 8.08
C SER A 114 -7.36 -31.99 9.55
N GLY A 115 -8.40 -32.44 10.27
CA GLY A 115 -8.32 -32.77 11.69
C GLY A 115 -8.73 -31.66 12.66
N VAL A 116 -9.11 -30.47 12.16
CA VAL A 116 -9.73 -29.41 12.96
C VAL A 116 -11.26 -29.54 12.88
N GLY A 117 -11.90 -29.89 13.99
CA GLY A 117 -13.36 -29.86 14.11
C GLY A 117 -13.87 -28.49 14.58
N GLU A 118 -15.19 -28.27 14.54
CA GLU A 118 -15.82 -26.99 14.96
C GLU A 118 -15.36 -26.50 16.35
N ALA A 119 -15.20 -27.42 17.30
CA ALA A 119 -14.73 -27.08 18.65
C ALA A 119 -13.27 -26.61 18.69
N THR A 120 -12.41 -27.16 17.82
CA THR A 120 -11.00 -26.79 17.72
C THR A 120 -10.83 -25.52 16.89
N ALA A 121 -11.61 -25.35 15.83
CA ALA A 121 -11.66 -24.11 15.04
C ALA A 121 -12.01 -22.92 15.93
N LYS A 122 -13.02 -23.07 16.78
CA LYS A 122 -13.41 -22.01 17.73
C LYS A 122 -12.31 -21.66 18.73
N LEU A 123 -11.55 -22.64 19.22
CA LEU A 123 -10.41 -22.38 20.12
C LEU A 123 -9.27 -21.64 19.40
N LEU A 124 -9.07 -21.90 18.10
CA LEU A 124 -8.11 -21.19 17.28
C LEU A 124 -8.57 -19.75 17.04
N GLU A 125 -9.84 -19.55 16.68
CA GLU A 125 -10.46 -18.22 16.56
C GLU A 125 -10.38 -17.42 17.86
N ASP A 126 -10.78 -18.01 18.99
CA ASP A 126 -10.72 -17.38 20.32
C ASP A 126 -9.27 -17.04 20.75
N ALA A 127 -8.28 -17.75 20.20
CA ALA A 127 -6.85 -17.52 20.41
C ALA A 127 -6.23 -16.52 19.42
N GLY A 128 -7.02 -15.98 18.49
CA GLY A 128 -6.56 -15.01 17.49
C GLY A 128 -5.95 -15.63 16.23
N TYR A 129 -6.25 -16.90 15.95
CA TYR A 129 -5.86 -17.60 14.73
C TYR A 129 -7.12 -17.86 13.88
N SER A 130 -7.59 -16.85 13.17
CA SER A 130 -8.77 -16.91 12.30
C SER A 130 -8.49 -17.53 10.92
N ASP A 131 -7.21 -17.63 10.55
CA ASP A 131 -6.75 -18.03 9.23
C ASP A 131 -5.66 -19.12 9.30
N VAL A 132 -5.55 -19.89 8.22
CA VAL A 132 -4.60 -21.00 8.11
C VAL A 132 -3.14 -20.50 8.15
N GLU A 133 -2.88 -19.27 7.69
CA GLU A 133 -1.53 -18.69 7.68
C GLU A 133 -1.02 -18.41 9.09
N GLY A 134 -1.84 -17.80 9.94
CA GLY A 134 -1.53 -17.58 11.35
C GLY A 134 -1.27 -18.89 12.10
N VAL A 135 -1.96 -19.97 11.72
CA VAL A 135 -1.70 -21.32 12.27
C VAL A 135 -0.38 -21.89 11.76
N LYS A 136 0.00 -21.67 10.50
CA LYS A 136 1.27 -22.16 9.92
C LYS A 136 2.50 -21.53 10.57
N GLU A 137 2.41 -20.26 10.95
CA GLU A 137 3.50 -19.48 11.52
C GLU A 137 3.69 -19.68 13.03
N ALA A 138 2.65 -20.14 13.73
CA ALA A 138 2.70 -20.40 15.16
C ALA A 138 3.64 -21.57 15.50
N THR A 139 4.32 -21.47 16.64
CA THR A 139 5.01 -22.63 17.22
C THR A 139 4.01 -23.56 17.94
N PRO A 140 4.30 -24.88 18.03
CA PRO A 140 3.45 -25.80 18.78
C PRO A 140 3.24 -25.40 20.25
N GLU A 141 4.24 -24.75 20.85
CA GLU A 141 4.20 -24.26 22.23
C GLU A 141 3.25 -23.07 22.37
N GLU A 142 3.37 -22.06 21.51
CA GLU A 142 2.52 -20.86 21.53
C GLU A 142 1.06 -21.17 21.23
N LEU A 143 0.82 -22.10 20.30
CA LEU A 143 -0.53 -22.52 19.95
C LEU A 143 -1.15 -23.31 21.11
N ALA A 144 -0.40 -24.25 21.71
CA ALA A 144 -0.85 -25.00 22.89
C ALA A 144 -1.19 -24.09 24.09
N GLU A 145 -0.35 -23.08 24.36
CA GLU A 145 -0.55 -22.14 25.47
C GLU A 145 -1.82 -21.30 25.28
N LYS A 146 -2.05 -20.77 24.07
CA LYS A 146 -3.18 -19.89 23.79
C LYS A 146 -4.51 -20.61 23.61
N THR A 147 -4.51 -21.80 23.01
CA THR A 147 -5.74 -22.55 22.72
C THR A 147 -6.10 -23.57 23.80
N GLY A 148 -5.21 -23.83 24.76
CA GLY A 148 -5.37 -24.87 25.78
C GLY A 148 -5.27 -26.30 25.23
N LEU A 149 -4.72 -26.47 24.02
CA LEU A 149 -4.50 -27.78 23.40
C LEU A 149 -3.20 -28.40 23.92
N SER A 150 -3.06 -29.73 23.81
CA SER A 150 -1.74 -30.35 24.06
C SER A 150 -0.77 -29.99 22.93
N GLU A 151 0.53 -29.88 23.25
CA GLU A 151 1.60 -29.63 22.24
C GLU A 151 1.53 -30.59 21.05
N LYS A 152 1.13 -31.85 21.30
CA LYS A 152 0.96 -32.86 20.25
C LYS A 152 -0.21 -32.53 19.31
N GLN A 153 -1.32 -32.02 19.85
CA GLN A 153 -2.45 -31.58 19.03
C GLN A 153 -2.09 -30.32 18.25
N ALA A 154 -1.40 -29.38 18.89
CA ALA A 154 -0.92 -28.17 18.24
C ALA A 154 0.02 -28.48 17.07
N SER A 155 1.00 -29.38 17.27
CA SER A 155 1.91 -29.84 16.22
C SER A 155 1.15 -30.45 15.04
N ASN A 156 0.17 -31.32 15.30
CA ASN A 156 -0.62 -31.94 14.23
C ASN A 156 -1.46 -30.92 13.46
N ILE A 157 -2.00 -29.90 14.12
CA ILE A 157 -2.79 -28.84 13.50
C ILE A 157 -1.89 -27.97 12.61
N ILE A 158 -0.70 -27.63 13.07
CA ILE A 158 0.30 -26.87 12.30
C ILE A 158 0.79 -27.68 11.08
N GLU A 159 1.02 -28.98 11.25
CA GLU A 159 1.39 -29.87 10.13
C GLU A 159 0.25 -29.99 9.11
N ALA A 160 -0.99 -30.21 9.57
CA ALA A 160 -2.15 -30.27 8.70
C ALA A 160 -2.40 -28.93 7.99
N ALA A 161 -2.18 -27.80 8.66
CA ALA A 161 -2.26 -26.48 8.06
C ALA A 161 -1.23 -26.32 6.93
N LYS A 162 0.00 -26.85 7.09
CA LYS A 162 1.03 -26.84 6.04
C LYS A 162 0.69 -27.65 4.80
N GLU A 163 -0.25 -28.59 4.89
CA GLU A 163 -0.72 -29.41 3.77
C GLU A 163 -1.94 -28.80 3.04
N VAL A 164 -2.50 -27.69 3.55
CA VAL A 164 -3.58 -26.90 2.93
C VAL A 164 -3.00 -25.71 2.17
#